data_AF-A0A964AC66-F1
#
_entry.id   AF-A0A964AC66-F1
#
_cell.length_a   1.000
_cell.length_b   1.000
_cell.length_c   1.000
_cell.angle_alpha   90.00
_cell.angle_beta   90.00
_cell.angle_gamma   90.00
#
_symmetry.space_group_name_H-M   'P 1'
#
loop_
_entity.id
_entity.type
_entity.pdbx_description
1 polymer ?
#
loop_
_entity_poly.entity_id
_entity_poly.type
_entity_poly.pdbx_seq_one_letter_code
_entity_poly.pdbx_strand_id
1 'polypeptide(L)'
;MSTDNSSLIEVEELHEAIRMKRDLERNTGAVARGFTADQLHDLGRYIELLSNYGSGVPDRIEVSGTEDRGQAFALIRVYWETGSDLWRAVQRNLNKDGVFLQTEQISGMGDTILLEIVFSHPAMTIRVPSKVIWVNPHERSGRPMGMGLKFLWRNDIDRNAFRAFMRGDADVRSLASLQ
;
A
#
# COMPACT_ATOMS: atom_id res chain seq x y z
N MET A 1 -25.92 -20.22 -4.38
CA MET A 1 -24.64 -19.50 -4.35
C MET A 1 -24.97 -18.03 -4.49
N SER A 2 -25.04 -17.31 -3.37
CA SER A 2 -25.22 -15.85 -3.38
C SER A 2 -23.82 -15.26 -3.43
N THR A 3 -23.46 -14.58 -4.52
CA THR A 3 -22.26 -13.75 -4.57
C THR A 3 -22.45 -12.61 -3.59
N ASP A 4 -21.50 -12.48 -2.67
CA ASP A 4 -21.52 -11.50 -1.61
C ASP A 4 -21.28 -10.09 -2.19
N ASN A 5 -22.38 -9.39 -2.45
CA ASN A 5 -22.38 -8.00 -2.93
C ASN A 5 -21.85 -7.01 -1.87
N SER A 6 -21.60 -7.45 -0.63
CA SER A 6 -21.15 -6.57 0.45
C SER A 6 -19.74 -6.02 0.22
N SER A 7 -18.84 -6.82 -0.36
CA SER A 7 -17.43 -6.45 -0.57
C SER A 7 -17.20 -5.45 -1.72
N LEU A 8 -18.10 -5.40 -2.71
CA LEU A 8 -18.04 -4.44 -3.81
C LEU A 8 -18.52 -3.04 -3.37
N ILE A 9 -19.51 -3.00 -2.48
CA ILE A 9 -20.09 -1.76 -1.94
C ILE A 9 -19.05 -1.02 -1.10
N GLU A 10 -18.27 -1.72 -0.27
CA GLU A 10 -17.25 -1.12 0.60
C GLU A 10 -16.07 -0.47 -0.15
N VAL A 11 -15.69 -1.00 -1.32
CA VAL A 11 -14.62 -0.43 -2.16
C VAL A 11 -15.11 0.80 -2.92
N GLU A 12 -16.36 0.81 -3.38
CA GLU A 12 -16.97 1.95 -4.08
C GLU A 12 -17.18 3.12 -3.12
N GLU A 13 -17.65 2.84 -1.90
CA GLU A 13 -17.79 3.78 -0.78
C GLU A 13 -16.46 4.44 -0.40
N LEU A 14 -15.36 3.67 -0.37
CA LEU A 14 -14.04 4.18 -0.07
C LEU A 14 -13.47 5.08 -1.18
N HIS A 15 -13.70 4.72 -2.46
CA HIS A 15 -13.32 5.58 -3.58
C HIS A 15 -14.10 6.90 -3.59
N GLU A 16 -15.38 6.86 -3.25
CA GLU A 16 -16.21 8.05 -3.12
C GLU A 16 -15.74 8.96 -1.98
N ALA A 17 -15.38 8.37 -0.83
CA ALA A 17 -14.80 9.11 0.30
C ALA A 17 -13.46 9.78 -0.05
N ILE A 18 -12.59 9.09 -0.78
CA ILE A 18 -11.30 9.63 -1.25
C ILE A 18 -11.53 10.80 -2.23
N ARG A 19 -12.49 10.65 -3.14
CA ARG A 19 -12.87 11.70 -4.08
C ARG A 19 -13.41 12.94 -3.34
N MET A 20 -14.35 12.75 -2.41
CA MET A 20 -14.93 13.84 -1.62
C MET A 20 -13.88 14.59 -0.81
N LYS A 21 -12.96 13.86 -0.15
CA LYS A 21 -11.87 14.48 0.62
C LYS A 21 -10.97 15.35 -0.27
N ARG A 22 -10.62 14.88 -1.47
CA ARG A 22 -9.81 15.66 -2.42
C ARG A 22 -10.53 16.90 -2.92
N ASP A 23 -11.82 16.79 -3.20
CA ASP A 23 -12.64 17.92 -3.66
C ASP A 23 -12.75 18.99 -2.56
N LEU A 24 -12.79 18.57 -1.29
CA LEU A 24 -12.73 19.44 -0.11
C LEU A 24 -11.36 20.13 0.05
N GLU A 25 -10.26 19.36 -0.05
CA GLU A 25 -8.89 19.89 0.08
C GLU A 25 -8.52 20.86 -1.05
N ARG A 26 -9.02 20.63 -2.27
CA ARG A 26 -8.83 21.51 -3.42
C ARG A 26 -9.66 22.82 -3.35
N ASN A 27 -10.76 22.83 -2.59
CA ASN A 27 -11.69 23.96 -2.51
C ASN A 27 -11.62 24.70 -1.16
N THR A 28 -10.44 24.77 -0.55
CA THR A 28 -10.15 25.31 0.79
C THR A 28 -10.59 26.76 1.09
N GLY A 29 -11.29 27.45 0.18
CA GLY A 29 -11.88 28.78 0.41
C GLY A 29 -13.41 28.84 0.55
N ALA A 30 -14.17 27.79 0.20
CA ALA A 30 -15.64 27.85 0.11
C ALA A 30 -16.38 26.69 0.84
N VAL A 31 -15.68 26.04 1.76
CA VAL A 31 -15.94 24.66 2.22
C VAL A 31 -17.32 24.40 2.87
N ALA A 32 -18.06 25.39 3.39
CA ALA A 32 -19.28 25.08 4.13
C ALA A 32 -20.61 25.20 3.35
N ARG A 33 -20.61 25.70 2.10
CA ARG A 33 -21.87 26.09 1.41
C ARG A 33 -22.41 25.13 0.36
N GLY A 34 -21.66 24.09 -0.01
CA GLY A 34 -22.03 23.17 -1.09
C GLY A 34 -22.32 21.73 -0.67
N PHE A 35 -22.05 21.36 0.58
CA PHE A 35 -22.23 19.99 1.07
C PHE A 35 -23.47 19.93 1.96
N THR A 36 -24.29 18.91 1.75
CA THR A 36 -25.43 18.60 2.63
C THR A 36 -24.93 18.06 3.96
N ALA A 37 -25.75 18.19 5.02
CA ALA A 37 -25.40 17.65 6.34
C ALA A 37 -25.10 16.15 6.30
N ASP A 38 -25.77 15.41 5.42
CA ASP A 38 -25.59 13.97 5.23
C ASP A 38 -24.20 13.66 4.64
N GLN A 39 -23.74 14.44 3.66
CA GLN A 39 -22.39 14.27 3.07
C GLN A 39 -21.26 14.55 4.07
N LEU A 40 -21.46 15.50 4.98
CA LEU A 40 -20.52 15.79 6.06
C LEU A 40 -20.54 14.71 7.15
N HIS A 41 -21.72 14.15 7.43
CA HIS A 41 -21.88 13.02 8.36
C HIS A 41 -21.21 11.76 7.84
N ASP A 42 -21.38 11.42 6.56
CA ASP A 42 -20.74 10.26 5.93
C ASP A 42 -19.22 10.42 5.92
N LEU A 43 -18.71 11.60 5.58
CA LEU A 43 -17.28 11.89 5.66
C LEU A 43 -16.74 11.73 7.09
N GLY A 44 -17.50 12.15 8.11
CA GLY A 44 -17.16 11.95 9.52
C GLY A 44 -17.04 10.46 9.87
N ARG A 45 -18.01 9.64 9.44
CA ARG A 45 -17.99 8.18 9.62
C ARG A 45 -16.80 7.54 8.87
N TYR A 46 -16.47 8.01 7.66
CA TYR A 46 -15.30 7.52 6.93
C TYR A 46 -13.99 7.91 7.61
N ILE A 47 -13.86 9.13 8.14
CA ILE A 47 -12.69 9.56 8.90
C ILE A 47 -12.52 8.73 10.18
N GLU A 48 -13.63 8.40 10.85
CA GLU A 48 -13.64 7.55 12.04
C GLU A 48 -13.25 6.09 11.71
N LEU A 49 -13.77 5.52 10.62
CA LEU A 49 -13.31 4.24 10.07
C LEU A 49 -11.81 4.29 9.74
N LEU A 50 -11.34 5.34 9.07
CA LEU A 50 -9.93 5.52 8.72
C LEU A 50 -9.02 5.72 9.96
N SER A 51 -9.57 6.17 11.07
CA SER A 51 -8.85 6.39 12.33
C SER A 51 -8.80 5.13 13.21
N ASN A 52 -9.79 4.24 13.07
CA ASN A 52 -9.95 3.01 13.87
C ASN A 52 -9.22 1.79 13.27
N TYR A 53 -8.87 1.78 11.98
CA TYR A 53 -8.13 0.68 11.34
C TYR A 53 -6.62 0.91 11.42
N GLY A 54 -6.01 0.29 12.44
CA GLY A 54 -4.64 0.51 12.91
C GLY A 54 -3.52 -0.05 12.04
N SER A 55 -2.34 0.57 12.24
CA SER A 55 -0.98 0.17 11.86
C SER A 55 -0.73 -0.15 10.39
N GLY A 56 0.19 0.54 9.72
CA GLY A 56 0.64 0.19 8.36
C GLY A 56 1.44 -1.12 8.27
N VAL A 57 0.92 -2.19 8.88
CA VAL A 57 1.52 -3.50 9.01
C VAL A 57 0.72 -4.46 8.13
N PRO A 58 1.38 -5.24 7.25
CA PRO A 58 0.68 -6.23 6.41
C PRO A 58 0.03 -7.32 7.27
N ASP A 59 -1.04 -7.92 6.75
CA ASP A 59 -1.80 -8.99 7.43
C ASP A 59 -0.91 -10.21 7.72
N ARG A 60 0.05 -10.45 6.82
CA ARG A 60 1.03 -11.54 6.92
C ARG A 60 2.30 -11.18 6.17
N ILE A 61 3.44 -11.62 6.69
CA ILE A 61 4.73 -11.58 5.99
C ILE A 61 5.29 -13.00 5.92
N GLU A 62 5.71 -13.41 4.73
CA GLU A 62 6.44 -14.67 4.53
C GLU A 62 7.78 -14.38 3.87
N VAL A 63 8.84 -15.02 4.35
CA VAL A 63 10.16 -14.94 3.74
C VAL A 63 10.58 -16.34 3.30
N SER A 64 11.10 -16.43 2.08
CA SER A 64 11.59 -17.69 1.50
C SER A 64 12.80 -17.42 0.60
N GLY A 65 13.59 -18.45 0.32
CA GLY A 65 14.59 -18.39 -0.75
C GLY A 65 13.93 -18.68 -2.10
N THR A 66 14.33 -17.97 -3.14
CA THR A 66 13.92 -18.27 -4.52
C THR A 66 15.10 -18.12 -5.47
N GLU A 67 15.00 -18.74 -6.64
CA GLU A 67 15.94 -18.58 -7.73
C GLU A 67 15.19 -18.08 -8.95
N ASP A 68 15.59 -16.93 -9.49
CA ASP A 68 15.10 -16.41 -10.77
C ASP A 68 16.28 -16.23 -11.72
N ARG A 69 16.21 -16.81 -12.92
CA ARG A 69 17.28 -16.80 -13.94
C ARG A 69 18.66 -17.20 -13.42
N GLY A 70 18.72 -18.14 -12.48
CA GLY A 70 19.97 -18.65 -11.91
C GLY A 70 20.63 -17.75 -10.86
N GLN A 71 19.93 -16.70 -10.42
CA GLN A 71 20.35 -15.86 -9.31
C GLN A 71 19.44 -16.14 -8.10
N ALA A 72 20.05 -16.45 -6.96
CA ALA A 72 19.32 -16.65 -5.71
C ALA A 72 18.94 -15.29 -5.10
N PHE A 73 17.67 -15.15 -4.72
CA PHE A 73 17.14 -13.97 -4.05
C PHE A 73 16.36 -14.40 -2.80
N ALA A 74 16.32 -13.52 -1.80
CA ALA A 74 15.28 -13.59 -0.79
C ALA A 74 13.96 -13.12 -1.43
N LEU A 75 12.89 -13.90 -1.22
CA LEU A 75 11.53 -13.59 -1.61
C LEU A 75 10.75 -13.23 -0.37
N ILE A 76 10.20 -12.02 -0.35
CA ILE A 76 9.34 -11.54 0.73
C ILE A 76 7.94 -11.36 0.17
N ARG A 77 6.98 -12.10 0.70
CA ARG A 77 5.56 -11.89 0.44
C ARG A 77 4.95 -11.07 1.55
N VAL A 78 4.27 -9.99 1.18
CA VAL A 78 3.44 -9.21 2.08
C VAL A 78 2.00 -9.32 1.61
N TYR A 79 1.13 -9.70 2.53
CA TYR A 79 -0.29 -9.90 2.26
C TYR A 79 -1.08 -8.69 2.73
N TRP A 80 -1.98 -8.24 1.88
CA TRP A 80 -2.93 -7.18 2.14
C TRP A 80 -4.32 -7.63 1.70
N GLU A 81 -5.34 -7.26 2.45
CA GLU A 81 -6.71 -7.50 2.03
C GLU A 81 -7.03 -6.72 0.75
N THR A 82 -6.78 -5.40 0.75
CA THR A 82 -7.08 -4.52 -0.39
C THR A 82 -5.91 -3.62 -0.79
N GLY A 83 -6.02 -3.01 -1.99
CA GLY A 83 -5.10 -1.96 -2.44
C GLY A 83 -5.07 -0.75 -1.49
N SER A 84 -6.19 -0.45 -0.83
CA SER A 84 -6.30 0.66 0.11
C SER A 84 -5.50 0.44 1.39
N ASP A 85 -5.40 -0.80 1.87
CA ASP A 85 -4.62 -1.13 3.06
C ASP A 85 -3.13 -0.97 2.81
N LEU A 86 -2.67 -1.44 1.63
CA LEU A 86 -1.34 -1.15 1.15
C LEU A 86 -1.12 0.37 1.06
N TRP A 87 -2.02 1.11 0.41
CA TRP A 87 -1.88 2.56 0.23
C TRP A 87 -1.72 3.28 1.57
N ARG A 88 -2.51 2.93 2.59
CA ARG A 88 -2.43 3.50 3.95
C ARG A 88 -1.10 3.17 4.62
N ALA A 89 -0.65 1.93 4.54
CA ALA A 89 0.61 1.49 5.11
C ALA A 89 1.80 2.20 4.48
N VAL A 90 1.73 2.32 3.15
CA VAL A 90 2.75 2.91 2.32
C VAL A 90 2.80 4.44 2.49
N GLN A 91 1.68 5.14 2.67
CA GLN A 91 1.68 6.59 2.93
C GLN A 91 2.52 7.00 4.15
N ARG A 92 2.63 6.14 5.17
CA ARG A 92 3.41 6.43 6.38
C ARG A 92 4.88 6.03 6.26
N ASN A 93 5.21 5.10 5.37
CA ASN A 93 6.50 4.41 5.31
C ASN A 93 7.24 4.52 3.96
N LEU A 94 6.67 5.20 2.96
CA LEU A 94 7.19 5.21 1.59
C LEU A 94 7.62 6.61 1.17
N ASN A 95 8.90 6.72 0.83
CA ASN A 95 9.35 7.79 -0.05
C ASN A 95 9.07 7.36 -1.51
N LYS A 96 9.21 8.28 -2.48
CA LYS A 96 8.71 8.11 -3.86
C LYS A 96 9.15 6.83 -4.62
N ASP A 97 10.09 6.04 -4.08
CA ASP A 97 10.69 4.87 -4.71
C ASP A 97 11.06 3.73 -3.72
N GLY A 98 10.46 3.63 -2.51
CA GLY A 98 10.82 2.55 -1.59
C GLY A 98 10.03 2.46 -0.29
N VAL A 99 9.85 1.26 0.25
CA VAL A 99 9.02 0.96 1.44
C VAL A 99 9.88 0.58 2.64
N PHE A 100 9.46 0.96 3.85
CA PHE A 100 9.94 0.32 5.08
C PHE A 100 9.05 -0.88 5.45
N LEU A 101 9.66 -2.05 5.62
CA LEU A 101 9.00 -3.25 6.11
C LEU A 101 9.41 -3.50 7.57
N GLN A 102 8.42 -3.45 8.46
CA GLN A 102 8.58 -3.89 9.84
C GLN A 102 8.56 -5.42 9.87
N THR A 103 9.66 -6.04 10.29
CA THR A 103 9.82 -7.49 10.33
C THR A 103 11.00 -7.89 11.21
N GLU A 104 10.93 -9.05 11.84
CA GLU A 104 12.05 -9.66 12.57
C GLU A 104 13.03 -10.38 11.63
N GLN A 105 12.58 -10.71 10.42
CA GLN A 105 13.37 -11.42 9.42
C GLN A 105 14.06 -10.40 8.51
N ILE A 106 15.30 -10.07 8.89
CA ILE A 106 16.07 -8.98 8.28
C ILE A 106 17.09 -9.54 7.30
N SER A 107 17.03 -9.05 6.06
CA SER A 107 18.08 -9.26 5.06
C SER A 107 19.24 -8.27 5.25
N GLY A 108 20.41 -8.63 4.73
CA GLY A 108 21.60 -7.80 4.79
C GLY A 108 21.45 -6.51 3.99
N MET A 109 22.13 -5.45 4.44
CA MET A 109 22.17 -4.20 3.68
C MET A 109 22.85 -4.42 2.33
N GLY A 110 22.21 -3.98 1.25
CA GLY A 110 22.67 -4.18 -0.12
C GLY A 110 22.11 -5.42 -0.81
N ASP A 111 21.46 -6.32 -0.07
CA ASP A 111 20.82 -7.51 -0.63
C ASP A 111 19.72 -7.13 -1.63
N THR A 112 19.59 -7.96 -2.68
CA THR A 112 18.48 -7.87 -3.62
C THR A 112 17.40 -8.83 -3.21
N ILE A 113 16.17 -8.31 -3.12
CA ILE A 113 14.98 -9.01 -2.68
C ILE A 113 13.94 -8.90 -3.78
N LEU A 114 13.21 -9.99 -4.02
CA LEU A 114 11.96 -9.91 -4.76
C LEU A 114 10.82 -9.67 -3.76
N LEU A 115 10.22 -8.48 -3.80
CA LEU A 115 9.04 -8.18 -2.98
C LEU A 115 7.79 -8.58 -3.76
N GLU A 116 7.04 -9.55 -3.24
CA GLU A 116 5.71 -9.92 -3.71
C GLU A 116 4.65 -9.27 -2.81
N ILE A 117 3.84 -8.39 -3.39
CA ILE A 117 2.71 -7.78 -2.70
C ILE A 117 1.46 -8.50 -3.18
N VAL A 118 0.82 -9.23 -2.28
CA VAL A 118 -0.34 -10.07 -2.55
C VAL A 118 -1.58 -9.38 -2.01
N PHE A 119 -2.57 -9.21 -2.88
CA PHE A 119 -3.89 -8.68 -2.56
C PHE A 119 -4.90 -9.80 -2.59
N SER A 120 -5.78 -9.84 -1.59
CA SER A 120 -6.90 -10.79 -1.56
C SER A 120 -8.07 -10.28 -2.40
N HIS A 121 -8.32 -8.97 -2.41
CA HIS A 121 -9.47 -8.35 -3.05
C HIS A 121 -9.10 -7.04 -3.79
N PRO A 122 -9.11 -7.05 -5.15
CA PRO A 122 -9.17 -8.22 -6.02
C PRO A 122 -7.92 -9.10 -5.87
N ALA A 123 -8.07 -10.41 -6.11
CA ALA A 123 -6.95 -11.35 -6.08
C ALA A 123 -5.88 -10.94 -7.10
N MET A 124 -4.75 -10.45 -6.62
CA MET A 124 -3.67 -9.94 -7.44
C MET A 124 -2.34 -10.14 -6.73
N THR A 125 -1.26 -10.34 -7.47
CA THR A 125 0.09 -10.32 -6.94
C THR A 125 0.94 -9.42 -7.82
N ILE A 126 1.70 -8.51 -7.23
CA ILE A 126 2.68 -7.69 -7.95
C ILE A 126 4.06 -7.97 -7.42
N ARG A 127 5.04 -7.94 -8.32
CA ARG A 127 6.44 -8.24 -8.06
C ARG A 127 7.28 -7.00 -8.26
N VAL A 128 7.94 -6.57 -7.20
CA VAL A 128 8.80 -5.40 -7.23
C VAL A 128 10.21 -5.81 -6.80
N PRO A 129 11.13 -6.02 -7.75
CA PRO A 129 12.54 -6.19 -7.42
C PRO A 129 13.00 -5.01 -6.59
N SER A 130 13.72 -5.28 -5.50
CA SER A 130 14.03 -4.30 -4.47
C SER A 130 15.43 -4.51 -3.92
N LYS A 131 16.05 -3.44 -3.44
CA LYS A 131 17.34 -3.48 -2.75
C LYS A 131 17.19 -3.03 -1.31
N VAL A 132 17.79 -3.74 -0.36
CA VAL A 132 17.86 -3.30 1.04
C VAL A 132 18.79 -2.10 1.12
N ILE A 133 18.26 -0.93 1.50
CA ILE A 133 19.02 0.32 1.63
C ILE A 133 19.15 0.79 3.08
N TRP A 134 18.35 0.22 3.98
CA TRP A 134 18.39 0.53 5.41
C TRP A 134 17.98 -0.68 6.22
N VAL A 135 18.56 -0.84 7.40
CA VAL A 135 18.25 -1.94 8.32
C VAL A 135 18.19 -1.37 9.74
N ASN A 136 17.15 -1.73 10.48
CA ASN A 136 17.07 -1.53 11.92
C ASN A 136 16.93 -2.90 12.61
N PRO A 137 18.03 -3.47 13.14
CA PRO A 137 18.03 -4.84 13.66
C PRO A 137 17.44 -4.97 15.07
N HIS A 138 17.09 -3.87 15.73
CA HIS A 138 16.54 -3.90 17.08
C HIS A 138 15.38 -2.91 17.19
N GLU A 139 14.32 -3.31 17.86
CA GLU A 139 13.25 -2.40 18.23
C GLU A 139 13.75 -1.41 19.29
N ARG A 140 13.45 -0.13 19.08
CA ARG A 140 13.74 0.96 20.04
C ARG A 140 12.51 1.85 20.15
N SER A 141 12.43 2.64 21.22
CA SER A 141 11.34 3.61 21.40
C SER A 141 11.17 4.49 20.15
N GLY A 142 10.04 4.36 19.47
CA GLY A 142 9.70 5.08 18.24
C GLY A 142 10.41 4.62 16.96
N ARG A 143 11.15 3.50 16.97
CA ARG A 143 11.80 2.93 15.77
C ARG A 143 11.58 1.42 15.71
N PRO A 144 10.63 0.95 14.87
CA PRO A 144 10.35 -0.47 14.73
C PRO A 144 11.54 -1.21 14.11
N MET A 145 11.72 -2.46 14.50
CA MET A 145 12.67 -3.38 13.86
C MET A 145 12.22 -3.68 12.42
N GLY A 146 13.17 -3.75 11.48
CA GLY A 146 12.84 -4.04 10.09
C GLY A 146 13.88 -3.53 9.10
N MET A 147 13.46 -3.33 7.85
CA MET A 147 14.34 -2.89 6.77
C MET A 147 13.65 -1.94 5.78
N GLY A 148 14.43 -0.98 5.28
CA GLY A 148 14.05 -0.10 4.19
C GLY A 148 14.46 -0.70 2.85
N LEU A 149 13.49 -0.83 1.96
CA LEU A 149 13.65 -1.33 0.61
C LEU A 149 13.55 -0.19 -0.39
N LYS A 150 14.45 -0.17 -1.36
CA LYS A 150 14.35 0.69 -2.55
C LYS A 150 13.90 -0.14 -3.73
N PHE A 151 12.85 0.29 -4.41
CA PHE A 151 12.34 -0.37 -5.59
C PHE A 151 13.31 -0.20 -6.77
N LEU A 152 13.56 -1.31 -7.46
CA LEU A 152 14.37 -1.39 -8.67
C LEU A 152 13.42 -1.48 -9.87
N TRP A 153 12.92 -0.33 -10.29
CA TRP A 153 12.00 -0.22 -11.42
C TRP A 153 12.67 -0.68 -12.71
N ARG A 154 11.97 -1.53 -13.48
CA ARG A 154 12.45 -2.00 -14.80
C ARG A 154 12.37 -0.89 -15.85
N ASN A 155 11.36 -0.05 -15.77
CA ASN A 155 11.08 1.04 -16.69
C ASN A 155 10.28 2.15 -15.99
N ASP A 156 10.16 3.31 -16.63
CA ASP A 156 9.40 4.44 -16.09
C ASP A 156 7.88 4.22 -16.12
N ILE A 157 7.36 3.32 -16.97
CA ILE A 157 5.93 3.02 -17.04
C ILE A 157 5.47 2.37 -15.73
N ASP A 158 6.17 1.33 -15.29
CA ASP A 158 5.95 0.61 -14.03
C ASP A 158 6.04 1.55 -12.82
N ARG A 159 7.09 2.38 -12.81
CA ARG A 159 7.29 3.40 -11.77
C ARG A 159 6.14 4.40 -11.73
N ASN A 160 5.68 4.88 -12.89
CA ASN A 160 4.61 5.86 -12.97
C ASN A 160 3.25 5.24 -12.63
N ALA A 161 2.99 4.00 -13.03
CA ALA A 161 1.79 3.26 -12.67
C ALA A 161 1.70 3.07 -11.15
N PHE A 162 2.80 2.61 -10.54
CA PHE A 162 2.87 2.48 -9.08
C PHE A 162 2.70 3.82 -8.38
N ARG A 163 3.33 4.88 -8.86
CA ARG A 163 3.17 6.23 -8.29
C ARG A 163 1.76 6.79 -8.46
N ALA A 164 1.11 6.54 -9.59
CA ALA A 164 -0.27 6.95 -9.83
C ALA A 164 -1.19 6.25 -8.83
N PHE A 165 -1.05 4.94 -8.67
CA PHE A 165 -1.74 4.19 -7.62
C PHE A 165 -1.45 4.75 -6.23
N MET A 166 -0.18 5.04 -5.92
CA MET A 166 0.21 5.58 -4.61
C MET A 166 -0.28 7.01 -4.34
N ARG A 167 -0.53 7.80 -5.38
CA ARG A 167 -1.21 9.08 -5.25
C ARG A 167 -2.73 8.92 -5.16
N GLY A 168 -3.24 7.72 -5.44
CA GLY A 168 -4.64 7.38 -5.63
C GLY A 168 -5.22 7.96 -6.92
N ASP A 169 -4.39 8.23 -7.91
CA ASP A 169 -4.77 8.66 -9.25
C ASP A 169 -5.14 7.46 -10.15
N ALA A 170 -4.86 6.24 -9.69
CA ALA A 170 -5.11 4.99 -10.41
C ALA A 170 -5.57 3.88 -9.46
N ASP A 171 -6.38 2.97 -10.00
CA ASP A 171 -6.86 1.76 -9.33
C ASP A 171 -5.78 0.67 -9.27
N VAL A 172 -5.93 -0.29 -8.36
CA VAL A 172 -5.03 -1.44 -8.20
C VAL A 172 -4.81 -2.22 -9.50
N ARG A 173 -5.81 -2.25 -10.41
CA ARG A 173 -5.68 -2.87 -11.75
C ARG A 173 -4.63 -2.19 -12.63
N SER A 174 -4.28 -0.93 -12.38
CA SER A 174 -3.20 -0.25 -13.12
C SER A 174 -1.82 -0.84 -12.82
N LEU A 175 -1.71 -1.64 -11.76
CA LEU A 175 -0.47 -2.34 -11.38
C LEU A 175 -0.29 -3.67 -12.10
N ALA A 176 -1.20 -4.05 -13.01
CA ALA A 176 -1.11 -5.31 -13.75
C ALA A 176 0.19 -5.46 -14.57
N SER A 177 0.86 -4.36 -14.94
CA SER A 177 2.17 -4.43 -15.61
C SER A 177 3.29 -4.96 -14.71
N LEU A 178 3.08 -4.99 -13.39
CA LEU A 178 4.04 -5.45 -12.39
C LEU A 178 3.91 -6.95 -12.03
N GLN A 179 3.11 -7.72 -12.78
CA GLN A 179 2.92 -9.17 -12.54
C GLN A 179 4.13 -10.01 -12.98
#